data_AF-A0A2E9BFJ2-F1
#
_entry.id   AF-A0A2E9BFJ2-F1
#
_cell.length_a   1.000
_cell.length_b   1.000
_cell.length_c   1.000
_cell.angle_alpha   90.00
_cell.angle_beta   90.00
_cell.angle_gamma   90.00
#
_symmetry.space_group_name_H-M   'P 1'
#
loop_
_entity.id
_entity.type
_entity.pdbx_description
1 polymer ?
#
loop_
_entity_poly.entity_id
_entity_poly.type
_entity_poly.pdbx_seq_one_letter_code
_entity_poly.pdbx_strand_id
1 'polypeptide(L)'
;MGDGVMKSKIAILCSLILLVSTNVTAADAEGGVNIEPNVEDTIFSSITHTETTTDLQTWDITMTLSQEALANNTTFELITQICNNEGVCLAPQGAEITTEDNETFTSSVMTIEDHSYVNWRITATYPSDNDTQEKFPSTGFYKTWSDCYYHQGEWGGDNCPDANDGESSDEVPFVGFYATIACLIAAAFIRFE
;
A
#
# COMPACT_ATOMS: atom_id res chain seq x y z
N MET A 1 -3.33 28.43 44.16
CA MET A 1 -2.66 28.53 42.85
C MET A 1 -2.29 27.11 42.42
N GLY A 2 -3.11 26.46 41.59
CA GLY A 2 -2.89 25.04 41.22
C GLY A 2 -3.82 24.54 40.12
N ASP A 3 -5.04 25.06 40.03
CA ASP A 3 -6.06 24.46 39.14
C ASP A 3 -6.01 24.98 37.69
N GLY A 4 -5.44 26.17 37.45
CA GLY A 4 -5.35 26.74 36.10
C GLY A 4 -4.30 26.08 35.21
N VAL A 5 -3.23 25.57 35.81
CA VAL A 5 -2.10 24.97 35.08
C VAL A 5 -2.46 23.56 34.58
N MET A 6 -3.24 22.80 35.34
CA MET A 6 -3.64 21.43 34.97
C MET A 6 -4.65 21.41 33.81
N LYS A 7 -5.60 22.35 33.79
CA LYS A 7 -6.58 22.50 32.70
C LYS A 7 -5.94 22.93 31.38
N SER A 8 -4.94 23.80 31.44
CA SER A 8 -4.17 24.24 30.27
C SER A 8 -3.32 23.12 29.68
N LYS A 9 -2.67 22.31 30.53
CA LYS A 9 -1.86 21.16 30.08
C LYS A 9 -2.69 20.03 29.46
N ILE A 10 -3.89 19.75 29.98
CA ILE A 10 -4.81 18.76 29.41
C ILE A 10 -5.35 19.23 28.06
N ALA A 11 -5.70 20.52 27.93
CA ALA A 11 -6.15 21.09 26.65
C ALA A 11 -5.05 21.04 25.58
N ILE A 12 -3.80 21.33 25.94
CA ILE A 12 -2.65 21.25 25.03
C ILE A 12 -2.38 19.78 24.63
N LEU A 13 -2.49 18.83 25.57
CA LEU A 13 -2.30 17.40 25.28
C LEU A 13 -3.38 16.85 24.35
N CYS A 14 -4.65 17.22 24.54
CA CYS A 14 -5.75 16.83 23.64
C CYS A 14 -5.62 17.47 22.25
N SER A 15 -5.07 18.68 22.16
CA SER A 15 -4.81 19.36 20.88
C SER A 15 -3.67 18.69 20.10
N LEU A 16 -2.64 18.19 20.80
CA LEU A 16 -1.51 17.47 20.19
C LEU A 16 -1.90 16.07 19.69
N ILE A 17 -2.86 15.39 20.33
CA ILE A 17 -3.33 14.06 19.91
C ILE A 17 -4.21 14.17 18.64
N LEU A 18 -4.92 15.28 18.44
CA LEU A 18 -5.75 15.52 17.25
C LEU A 18 -4.95 15.90 15.99
N LEU A 19 -3.67 16.26 16.13
CA LEU A 19 -2.80 16.65 15.00
C LEU A 19 -2.08 15.46 14.34
N VAL A 20 -2.18 14.25 14.88
CA VAL A 20 -1.49 13.06 14.35
C VAL A 20 -2.36 12.26 13.37
N SER A 21 -3.67 12.55 13.29
CA SER A 21 -4.56 11.96 12.28
C SER A 21 -4.56 12.78 10.99
N THR A 22 -3.39 13.04 10.41
CA THR A 22 -3.34 13.26 8.97
C THR A 22 -3.64 11.91 8.32
N ASN A 23 -4.92 11.67 8.05
CA ASN A 23 -5.30 10.67 7.06
C ASN A 23 -4.62 11.13 5.78
N VAL A 24 -3.52 10.48 5.42
CA VAL A 24 -3.07 10.47 4.04
C VAL A 24 -4.27 9.93 3.29
N THR A 25 -5.01 10.81 2.64
CA THR A 25 -5.97 10.40 1.63
C THR A 25 -5.11 9.71 0.57
N ALA A 26 -4.96 8.39 0.70
CA ALA A 26 -4.60 7.57 -0.43
C ALA A 26 -5.59 8.02 -1.51
N ALA A 27 -5.07 8.59 -2.59
CA ALA A 27 -5.88 8.78 -3.79
C ALA A 27 -6.62 7.46 -4.01
N ASP A 28 -7.93 7.55 -4.17
CA ASP A 28 -8.87 6.43 -4.24
C ASP A 28 -8.38 5.44 -5.31
N ALA A 29 -7.52 4.52 -4.89
CA ALA A 29 -6.85 3.59 -5.78
C ALA A 29 -7.84 2.46 -5.97
N GLU A 30 -8.40 2.39 -7.17
CA GLU A 30 -9.38 1.37 -7.54
C GLU A 30 -8.84 -0.02 -7.20
N GLY A 31 -9.61 -0.77 -6.42
CA GLY A 31 -9.30 -2.15 -6.08
C GLY A 31 -9.14 -3.00 -7.33
N GLY A 32 -8.13 -3.88 -7.35
CA GLY A 32 -7.86 -4.74 -8.50
C GLY A 32 -7.20 -4.07 -9.70
N VAL A 33 -6.93 -2.76 -9.66
CA VAL A 33 -6.22 -2.05 -10.74
C VAL A 33 -4.76 -1.84 -10.33
N ASN A 34 -3.85 -2.43 -11.10
CA ASN A 34 -2.42 -2.32 -10.85
C ASN A 34 -1.92 -0.86 -10.95
N ILE A 35 -0.88 -0.56 -10.18
CA ILE A 35 -0.14 0.70 -10.30
C ILE A 35 1.14 0.39 -11.07
N GLU A 36 1.11 0.71 -12.35
CA GLU A 36 2.13 0.34 -13.35
C GLU A 36 3.28 1.36 -13.44
N PRO A 37 4.51 0.94 -13.80
CA PRO A 37 5.59 1.84 -14.12
C PRO A 37 5.34 2.53 -15.46
N ASN A 38 5.64 3.83 -15.52
CA ASN A 38 5.91 4.49 -16.79
C ASN A 38 7.43 4.46 -16.99
N VAL A 39 7.88 3.82 -18.07
CA VAL A 39 9.31 3.67 -18.39
C VAL A 39 9.85 4.84 -19.23
N GLU A 40 8.98 5.69 -19.78
CA GLU A 40 9.39 6.87 -20.55
C GLU A 40 10.18 7.82 -19.65
N ASP A 41 11.27 8.36 -20.20
CA ASP A 41 12.21 9.23 -19.48
C ASP A 41 12.83 8.61 -18.20
N THR A 42 12.78 7.27 -18.08
CA THR A 42 13.49 6.53 -17.04
C THR A 42 14.73 5.83 -17.59
N ILE A 43 15.51 5.23 -16.70
CA ILE A 43 16.69 4.43 -17.05
C ILE A 43 16.35 3.06 -17.64
N PHE A 44 15.08 2.65 -17.58
CA PHE A 44 14.63 1.34 -18.07
C PHE A 44 14.16 1.44 -19.52
N SER A 45 14.56 0.46 -20.34
CA SER A 45 13.97 0.25 -21.66
C SER A 45 12.66 -0.52 -21.58
N SER A 46 12.53 -1.43 -20.62
CA SER A 46 11.29 -2.14 -20.32
C SER A 46 11.28 -2.66 -18.88
N ILE A 47 10.08 -2.73 -18.31
CA ILE A 47 9.79 -3.48 -17.09
C ILE A 47 8.57 -4.34 -17.38
N THR A 48 8.69 -5.64 -17.10
CA THR A 48 7.60 -6.61 -17.23
C THR A 48 7.48 -7.35 -15.90
N HIS A 49 6.26 -7.55 -15.40
CA HIS A 49 6.02 -8.34 -14.20
C HIS A 49 4.79 -9.23 -14.35
N THR A 50 4.56 -10.08 -13.35
CA THR A 50 3.29 -10.78 -13.19
C THR A 50 2.16 -9.75 -13.07
N GLU A 51 1.16 -9.81 -13.95
CA GLU A 51 0.04 -8.85 -14.01
C GLU A 51 -1.08 -9.13 -13.00
N THR A 52 -1.21 -10.39 -12.60
CA THR A 52 -2.19 -10.83 -11.59
C THR A 52 -1.55 -11.93 -10.77
N THR A 53 -1.53 -11.77 -9.45
CA THR A 53 -0.94 -12.75 -8.54
C THR A 53 -1.98 -13.74 -8.04
N THR A 54 -1.52 -14.92 -7.62
CA THR A 54 -2.36 -15.92 -6.96
C THR A 54 -1.66 -16.35 -5.68
N ASP A 55 -2.43 -16.74 -4.67
CA ASP A 55 -1.89 -17.25 -3.41
C ASP A 55 -0.86 -18.37 -3.64
N LEU A 56 0.24 -18.31 -2.89
CA LEU A 56 1.34 -19.29 -2.90
C LEU A 56 2.00 -19.51 -4.27
N GLN A 57 1.83 -18.57 -5.21
CA GLN A 57 2.50 -18.56 -6.50
C GLN A 57 3.62 -17.52 -6.54
N THR A 58 4.46 -17.60 -7.58
CA THR A 58 5.55 -16.65 -7.75
C THR A 58 5.06 -15.39 -8.45
N TRP A 59 5.38 -14.24 -7.88
CA TRP A 59 5.39 -12.96 -8.57
C TRP A 59 6.79 -12.74 -9.17
N ASP A 60 6.85 -12.57 -10.48
CA ASP A 60 8.09 -12.40 -11.25
C ASP A 60 8.19 -10.98 -11.79
N ILE A 61 9.42 -10.49 -11.91
CA ILE A 61 9.73 -9.22 -12.57
C ILE A 61 11.01 -9.33 -13.39
N THR A 62 10.98 -8.74 -14.58
CA THR A 62 12.11 -8.57 -15.49
C THR A 62 12.27 -7.08 -15.79
N MET A 63 13.47 -6.55 -15.59
CA MET A 63 13.83 -5.16 -15.83
C MET A 63 14.98 -5.12 -16.83
N THR A 64 14.84 -4.35 -17.89
CA THR A 64 15.91 -4.16 -18.89
C THR A 64 16.32 -2.70 -18.89
N LEU A 65 17.62 -2.45 -18.83
CA LEU A 65 18.15 -1.10 -18.86
C LEU A 65 18.16 -0.51 -20.28
N SER A 66 18.17 0.82 -20.33
CA SER A 66 18.61 1.54 -21.51
C SER A 66 20.12 1.40 -21.69
N GLN A 67 20.61 1.52 -22.93
CA GLN A 67 22.04 1.46 -23.22
C GLN A 67 22.83 2.56 -22.48
N GLU A 68 22.23 3.72 -22.25
CA GLU A 68 22.85 4.82 -21.50
C GLU A 68 23.05 4.45 -20.02
N ALA A 69 22.03 3.85 -19.39
CA ALA A 69 22.11 3.41 -18.00
C ALA A 69 23.09 2.24 -17.80
N LEU A 70 23.16 1.32 -18.77
CA LEU A 70 24.10 0.20 -18.78
C LEU A 70 25.56 0.70 -18.78
N ALA A 71 25.86 1.73 -19.56
CA ALA A 71 27.20 2.31 -19.65
C ALA A 71 27.69 2.95 -18.33
N ASN A 72 26.77 3.30 -17.42
CA ASN A 72 27.07 3.97 -16.16
C ASN A 72 27.29 3.02 -14.96
N ASN A 73 27.27 1.69 -15.18
CA ASN A 73 27.37 0.67 -14.12
C ASN A 73 26.32 0.84 -13.02
N THR A 74 25.11 1.24 -13.40
CA THR A 74 23.99 1.43 -12.46
C THR A 74 23.66 0.11 -11.75
N THR A 75 23.44 0.15 -10.44
CA THR A 75 23.04 -1.03 -9.64
C THR A 75 21.63 -0.84 -9.08
N PHE A 76 20.96 -1.94 -8.75
CA PHE A 76 19.55 -1.93 -8.35
C PHE A 76 19.31 -2.68 -7.06
N GLU A 77 18.38 -2.15 -6.28
CA GLU A 77 17.70 -2.86 -5.21
C GLU A 77 16.21 -2.91 -5.53
N LEU A 78 15.62 -4.11 -5.43
CA LEU A 78 14.18 -4.31 -5.55
C LEU A 78 13.63 -4.55 -4.14
N ILE A 79 12.71 -3.69 -3.71
CA ILE A 79 12.00 -3.85 -2.45
C ILE A 79 10.60 -4.33 -2.77
N THR A 80 10.17 -5.42 -2.14
CA THR A 80 8.81 -5.94 -2.21
C THR A 80 8.14 -5.93 -0.84
N GLN A 81 6.82 -5.84 -0.83
CA GLN A 81 5.99 -5.92 0.36
C GLN A 81 4.66 -6.58 0.00
N ILE A 82 4.29 -7.63 0.71
CA ILE A 82 3.01 -8.33 0.48
C ILE A 82 2.03 -7.90 1.57
N CYS A 83 0.79 -7.60 1.19
CA CYS A 83 -0.30 -7.28 2.10
C CYS A 83 -1.44 -8.28 1.95
N ASN A 84 -2.12 -8.63 3.05
CA ASN A 84 -3.26 -9.54 3.05
C ASN A 84 -4.60 -8.82 2.95
N ASN A 85 -5.68 -9.58 2.77
CA ASN A 85 -7.05 -9.04 2.62
C ASN A 85 -7.61 -8.43 3.92
N GLU A 86 -7.00 -8.71 5.07
CA GLU A 86 -7.29 -8.03 6.34
C GLU A 86 -6.63 -6.63 6.45
N GLY A 87 -5.85 -6.22 5.45
CA GLY A 87 -5.15 -4.93 5.43
C GLY A 87 -3.84 -4.91 6.22
N VAL A 88 -3.30 -6.08 6.59
CA VAL A 88 -2.01 -6.23 7.25
C VAL A 88 -0.92 -6.47 6.21
N CYS A 89 0.13 -5.66 6.27
CA CYS A 89 1.29 -5.81 5.39
C CYS A 89 2.49 -6.39 6.13
N LEU A 90 3.21 -7.30 5.47
CA LEU A 90 4.53 -7.72 5.91
C LEU A 90 5.50 -6.53 5.89
N ALA A 91 6.59 -6.62 6.64
CA ALA A 91 7.67 -5.64 6.52
C ALA A 91 8.24 -5.68 5.09
N PRO A 92 8.55 -4.53 4.46
CA PRO A 92 9.23 -4.52 3.17
C PRO A 92 10.57 -5.26 3.23
N GLN A 93 10.87 -6.05 2.21
CA GLN A 93 12.12 -6.82 2.11
C GLN A 93 12.78 -6.62 0.75
N GLY A 94 14.11 -6.65 0.75
CA GLY A 94 14.89 -6.70 -0.48
C GLY A 94 14.72 -8.07 -1.14
N ALA A 95 14.38 -8.08 -2.43
CA ALA A 95 14.31 -9.28 -3.24
C ALA A 95 15.67 -9.54 -3.92
N GLU A 96 16.04 -10.82 -4.06
CA GLU A 96 17.26 -11.19 -4.77
C GLU A 96 17.11 -10.91 -6.26
N ILE A 97 18.08 -10.20 -6.84
CA ILE A 97 18.11 -9.88 -8.26
C ILE A 97 19.25 -10.68 -8.90
N THR A 98 18.96 -11.29 -10.04
CA THR A 98 19.93 -12.01 -10.87
C THR A 98 20.07 -11.35 -12.25
N THR A 99 21.25 -11.45 -12.84
CA THR A 99 21.53 -10.99 -14.21
C THR A 99 22.67 -11.83 -14.79
N GLU A 100 22.66 -12.06 -16.10
CA GLU A 100 23.73 -12.76 -16.84
C GLU A 100 24.55 -11.82 -17.73
N ASP A 101 23.96 -10.69 -18.14
CA ASP A 101 24.49 -9.76 -19.14
C ASP A 101 24.72 -8.33 -18.60
N ASN A 102 24.34 -8.06 -17.34
CA ASN A 102 24.27 -6.75 -16.69
C ASN A 102 23.27 -5.77 -17.33
N GLU A 103 22.45 -6.22 -18.28
CA GLU A 103 21.45 -5.40 -18.98
C GLU A 103 20.04 -5.80 -18.55
N THR A 104 19.78 -7.10 -18.45
CA THR A 104 18.50 -7.67 -18.04
C THR A 104 18.62 -8.26 -16.64
N PHE A 105 17.74 -7.79 -15.76
CA PHE A 105 17.69 -8.14 -14.36
C PHE A 105 16.37 -8.83 -14.04
N THR A 106 16.43 -9.98 -13.39
CA THR A 106 15.25 -10.77 -13.03
C THR A 106 15.16 -10.98 -11.53
N SER A 107 13.94 -11.02 -11.01
CA SER A 107 13.67 -11.34 -9.60
C SER A 107 12.32 -12.03 -9.46
N SER A 108 12.18 -12.80 -8.38
CA SER A 108 11.01 -13.64 -8.11
C SER A 108 10.74 -13.65 -6.60
N VAL A 109 9.48 -13.48 -6.21
CA VAL A 109 9.03 -13.54 -4.81
C VAL A 109 7.80 -14.42 -4.71
N MET A 110 7.77 -15.33 -3.73
CA MET A 110 6.61 -16.18 -3.46
C MET A 110 5.56 -15.40 -2.66
N THR A 111 4.32 -15.40 -3.12
CA THR A 111 3.18 -14.81 -2.40
C THR A 111 2.80 -15.68 -1.19
N ILE A 112 1.95 -15.12 -0.32
CA ILE A 112 1.42 -15.81 0.86
C ILE A 112 -0.04 -16.17 0.66
N GLU A 113 -0.60 -16.98 1.55
CA GLU A 113 -2.06 -17.20 1.61
C GLU A 113 -2.80 -15.91 1.98
N ASP A 114 -3.99 -15.74 1.43
CA ASP A 114 -4.87 -14.58 1.64
C ASP A 114 -4.22 -13.24 1.30
N HIS A 115 -3.29 -13.22 0.33
CA HIS A 115 -2.65 -11.98 -0.08
C HIS A 115 -3.59 -11.16 -0.99
N SER A 116 -3.64 -9.86 -0.75
CA SER A 116 -4.44 -8.91 -1.52
C SER A 116 -3.66 -8.32 -2.70
N TYR A 117 -2.39 -7.98 -2.47
CA TYR A 117 -1.52 -7.40 -3.48
C TYR A 117 -0.04 -7.49 -3.07
N VAL A 118 0.82 -7.38 -4.08
CA VAL A 118 2.27 -7.23 -3.95
C VAL A 118 2.64 -5.78 -4.30
N ASN A 119 3.15 -5.05 -3.31
CA ASN A 119 3.80 -3.76 -3.52
C ASN A 119 5.25 -3.98 -3.92
N TRP A 120 5.76 -3.19 -4.86
CA TRP A 120 7.16 -3.27 -5.27
C TRP A 120 7.72 -1.90 -5.65
N ARG A 121 9.03 -1.72 -5.49
CA ARG A 121 9.76 -0.49 -5.80
C ARG A 121 11.20 -0.80 -6.14
N ILE A 122 11.72 -0.12 -7.15
CA ILE A 122 13.12 -0.21 -7.55
C ILE A 122 13.86 1.01 -7.02
N THR A 123 15.05 0.81 -6.47
CA THR A 123 16.01 1.87 -6.14
C THR A 123 17.24 1.68 -6.99
N ALA A 124 17.52 2.62 -7.88
CA ALA A 124 18.75 2.66 -8.67
C ALA A 124 19.82 3.42 -7.88
N THR A 125 21.04 2.93 -7.91
CA THR A 125 22.23 3.64 -7.41
C THR A 125 23.16 3.92 -8.58
N TYR A 126 23.63 5.16 -8.70
CA TYR A 126 24.49 5.61 -9.79
C TYR A 126 25.93 5.85 -9.29
N PRO A 127 26.86 4.89 -9.50
CA PRO A 127 28.24 5.07 -9.06
C PRO A 127 28.95 6.22 -9.76
N SER A 128 28.56 6.53 -10.99
CA SER A 128 29.10 7.64 -11.78
C SER A 128 28.78 9.02 -11.18
N ASP A 129 27.79 9.11 -10.30
CA ASP A 129 27.33 10.35 -9.67
C ASP A 129 27.37 10.23 -8.14
N ASN A 130 28.52 9.82 -7.60
CA ASN A 130 28.76 9.79 -6.14
C ASN A 130 27.71 8.98 -5.36
N ASP A 131 27.30 7.84 -5.93
CA ASP A 131 26.32 6.91 -5.37
C ASP A 131 24.95 7.55 -5.08
N THR A 132 24.53 8.51 -5.92
CA THR A 132 23.17 9.05 -5.84
C THR A 132 22.13 7.95 -6.08
N GLN A 133 20.99 8.08 -5.39
CA GLN A 133 19.91 7.10 -5.43
C GLN A 133 18.64 7.71 -6.00
N GLU A 134 17.98 6.96 -6.85
CA GLU A 134 16.68 7.29 -7.43
C GLU A 134 15.69 6.16 -7.23
N LYS A 135 14.42 6.49 -7.02
CA LYS A 135 13.36 5.53 -6.70
C LYS A 135 12.30 5.52 -7.78
N PHE A 136 11.84 4.31 -8.12
CA PHE A 136 10.78 4.06 -9.09
C PHE A 136 9.70 3.19 -8.43
N PRO A 137 8.53 3.76 -8.07
CA PRO A 137 8.16 5.17 -8.23
C PRO A 137 8.89 6.08 -7.24
N SER A 138 8.88 7.39 -7.50
CA SER A 138 9.53 8.40 -6.64
C SER A 138 8.90 8.49 -5.23
N THR A 139 7.62 8.13 -5.12
CA THR A 139 6.89 8.04 -3.85
C THR A 139 6.02 6.78 -3.82
N GLY A 140 5.95 6.12 -2.66
CA GLY A 140 5.12 4.92 -2.48
C GLY A 140 5.73 3.67 -3.12
N PHE A 141 4.87 2.87 -3.75
CA PHE A 141 5.16 1.61 -4.41
C PHE A 141 4.30 1.47 -5.66
N TYR A 142 4.81 0.76 -6.67
CA TYR A 142 3.97 0.10 -7.67
C TYR A 142 3.20 -1.04 -7.00
N LYS A 143 2.15 -1.53 -7.66
CA LYS A 143 1.25 -2.52 -7.07
C LYS A 143 0.74 -3.49 -8.11
N THR A 144 0.85 -4.79 -7.80
CA THR A 144 0.21 -5.88 -8.52
C THR A 144 -0.87 -6.50 -7.64
N TRP A 145 -2.10 -6.58 -8.12
CA TRP A 145 -3.22 -7.17 -7.38
C TRP A 145 -3.31 -8.69 -7.54
N SER A 146 -3.85 -9.32 -6.50
CA SER A 146 -4.22 -10.73 -6.50
C SER A 146 -5.46 -10.99 -7.36
N ASP A 147 -5.61 -12.21 -7.85
CA ASP A 147 -6.84 -12.75 -8.44
C ASP A 147 -7.94 -13.00 -7.40
N CYS A 148 -7.65 -12.76 -6.13
CA CYS A 148 -8.63 -12.59 -5.06
C CYS A 148 -8.18 -11.48 -4.10
N TYR A 149 -8.95 -10.39 -4.05
CA TYR A 149 -8.66 -9.26 -3.17
C TYR A 149 -9.91 -8.72 -2.47
N TYR A 150 -9.74 -8.22 -1.25
CA TYR A 150 -10.75 -7.46 -0.53
C TYR A 150 -10.43 -5.97 -0.55
N HIS A 151 -11.35 -5.15 -1.05
CA HIS A 151 -11.17 -3.71 -1.13
C HIS A 151 -12.47 -2.97 -0.82
N GLN A 152 -12.40 -2.00 0.09
CA GLN A 152 -13.53 -1.11 0.44
C GLN A 152 -14.85 -1.81 0.79
N GLY A 153 -14.80 -3.02 1.35
CA GLY A 153 -16.01 -3.75 1.76
C GLY A 153 -16.47 -4.82 0.78
N GLU A 154 -15.81 -4.94 -0.38
CA GLU A 154 -16.19 -5.85 -1.45
C GLU A 154 -15.01 -6.76 -1.83
N TRP A 155 -15.34 -8.00 -2.16
CA TRP A 155 -14.39 -8.95 -2.75
C TRP A 155 -14.36 -8.77 -4.27
N GLY A 156 -13.17 -8.78 -4.84
CA GLY A 156 -12.95 -8.73 -6.28
C GLY A 156 -11.93 -9.79 -6.74
N GLY A 157 -11.92 -10.06 -8.04
CA GLY A 157 -11.14 -11.12 -8.65
C GLY A 157 -11.96 -12.40 -8.89
N ASP A 158 -11.38 -13.32 -9.66
CA ASP A 158 -12.06 -14.51 -10.18
C ASP A 158 -11.75 -15.79 -9.35
N ASN A 159 -10.81 -15.73 -8.42
CA ASN A 159 -10.28 -16.90 -7.73
C ASN A 159 -10.45 -16.82 -6.20
N CYS A 160 -11.41 -16.02 -5.73
CA CYS A 160 -11.73 -15.99 -4.31
C CYS A 160 -12.38 -17.31 -3.85
N PRO A 161 -12.03 -17.82 -2.65
CA PRO A 161 -12.77 -18.92 -2.05
C PRO A 161 -14.26 -18.58 -2.05
N ASP A 162 -15.10 -19.49 -2.57
CA ASP A 162 -16.54 -19.31 -2.54
C ASP A 162 -16.96 -18.99 -1.10
N ALA A 163 -17.73 -17.90 -0.91
CA ALA A 163 -18.33 -17.53 0.37
C ALA A 163 -19.33 -18.59 0.92
N ASN A 164 -19.39 -19.78 0.32
CA ASN A 164 -20.26 -20.89 0.68
C ASN A 164 -19.69 -21.85 1.74
N ASP A 165 -18.52 -21.57 2.33
CA ASP A 165 -18.01 -22.35 3.49
C ASP A 165 -18.03 -21.56 4.82
N GLY A 166 -18.89 -20.55 4.89
CA GLY A 166 -19.23 -19.87 6.13
C GLY A 166 -20.58 -19.20 6.01
N GLU A 167 -21.62 -19.94 6.40
CA GLU A 167 -22.96 -19.47 6.81
C GLU A 167 -23.47 -18.25 6.04
N SER A 168 -24.45 -18.49 5.14
CA SER A 168 -25.40 -17.49 4.64
C SER A 168 -25.45 -16.27 5.53
N SER A 169 -24.81 -15.17 5.09
CA SER A 169 -25.09 -13.87 5.65
C SER A 169 -26.54 -13.62 5.27
N ASP A 170 -27.42 -13.94 6.21
CA ASP A 170 -28.74 -13.36 6.29
C ASP A 170 -28.60 -11.91 5.87
N GLU A 171 -29.38 -11.55 4.85
CA GLU A 171 -29.70 -10.17 4.52
C GLU A 171 -30.03 -9.46 5.83
N VAL A 172 -29.04 -8.82 6.46
CA VAL A 172 -29.29 -7.81 7.47
C VAL A 172 -29.62 -6.57 6.66
N PRO A 173 -30.90 -6.17 6.55
CA PRO A 173 -31.22 -4.96 5.83
C PRO A 173 -30.45 -3.84 6.50
N PHE A 174 -29.75 -3.08 5.66
CA PHE A 174 -29.12 -1.80 5.93
C PHE A 174 -30.02 -0.91 6.82
N VAL A 175 -29.89 -1.05 8.14
CA VAL A 175 -30.46 -0.16 9.16
C VAL A 175 -29.29 0.35 9.96
N GLY A 176 -28.52 1.25 9.34
CA GLY A 176 -27.30 1.77 9.92
C GLY A 176 -26.96 3.17 9.45
N PHE A 177 -27.92 4.12 9.43
CA PHE A 177 -27.58 5.52 9.18
C PHE A 177 -28.38 6.61 9.91
N TYR A 178 -29.18 6.31 10.93
CA TYR A 178 -29.81 7.39 11.73
C TYR A 178 -29.76 7.13 13.23
N ALA A 179 -28.59 7.34 13.85
CA ALA A 179 -28.49 7.47 15.31
C ALA A 179 -27.34 8.41 15.73
N THR A 180 -27.26 9.61 15.15
CA THR A 180 -26.29 10.64 15.58
C THR A 180 -26.86 12.05 15.64
N ILE A 181 -28.10 12.25 16.13
CA ILE A 181 -28.52 13.57 16.65
C ILE A 181 -29.42 13.36 17.89
N ALA A 182 -28.82 13.13 19.06
CA ALA A 182 -29.55 13.17 20.34
C ALA A 182 -28.71 13.60 21.57
N CYS A 183 -27.50 14.14 21.39
CA CYS A 183 -26.62 14.50 22.53
C CYS A 183 -26.25 15.99 22.63
N LEU A 184 -27.09 16.91 22.13
CA LEU A 184 -26.88 18.37 22.31
C LEU A 184 -28.06 19.15 22.91
N ILE A 185 -29.00 18.48 23.60
CA ILE A 185 -30.10 19.17 24.33
C ILE A 185 -30.18 18.76 25.81
N ALA A 186 -29.05 18.44 26.43
CA ALA A 186 -28.96 18.21 27.88
C ALA A 186 -28.19 19.32 28.65
N ALA A 187 -27.74 20.38 27.97
CA ALA A 187 -27.08 21.52 28.60
C ALA A 187 -27.95 22.79 28.69
N ALA A 188 -29.18 22.77 28.16
CA ALA A 188 -30.10 23.91 28.18
C ALA A 188 -31.13 23.88 29.33
N PHE A 189 -31.23 22.77 30.09
CA PHE A 189 -32.24 22.60 31.15
C PHE A 189 -31.73 22.84 32.59
N ILE A 190 -30.50 23.36 32.79
CA ILE A 190 -29.97 23.68 34.13
C ILE A 190 -29.76 25.21 34.31
N ARG A 191 -30.52 26.03 33.58
CA ARG A 191 -30.60 27.48 33.81
C ARG A 191 -32.02 27.99 33.58
N PHE A 192 -32.98 27.43 34.32
CA PHE A 192 -34.21 28.13 34.70
C PHE A 192 -34.75 27.48 35.97
N GLU A 193 -34.13 27.82 37.10
CA GLU A 193 -34.76 28.16 38.37
C GLU A 193 -33.81 29.08 39.14
#